data_AF-A0A7C4DNZ2-F1
#
_entry.id   AF-A0A7C4DNZ2-F1
#
_cell.length_a   1.000
_cell.length_b   1.000
_cell.length_c   1.000
_cell.angle_alpha   90.00
_cell.angle_beta   90.00
_cell.angle_gamma   90.00
#
_symmetry.space_group_name_H-M   'P 1'
#
loop_
_entity.id
_entity.type
_entity.pdbx_description
1 polymer ?
#
loop_
_entity_poly.entity_id
_entity_poly.type
_entity_poly.pdbx_seq_one_letter_code
_entity_poly.pdbx_strand_id
1 'polypeptide(L)'
;MYVQKDFNRTLGVGIFTAGAILFLVCAWFNRLVEGTLVWAAFVVADGLLYKFLPDVTICYKCHAQYRGVAANPENRAFELGLAERFDPLDKRAGADNPAADWKGR
;
A
#
# COMPACT_ATOMS: atom_id res chain seq x y z
N MET A 1 12.75 3.77 -11.14
CA MET A 1 12.07 4.11 -9.86
C MET A 1 10.61 4.38 -10.18
N TYR A 2 9.70 4.28 -9.22
CA TYR A 2 8.28 4.58 -9.41
C TYR A 2 7.74 5.40 -8.27
N VAL A 3 6.68 6.17 -8.54
CA VAL A 3 5.98 6.97 -7.53
C VAL A 3 4.76 6.20 -7.03
N GLN A 4 4.56 6.19 -5.72
CA GLN A 4 3.41 5.59 -5.06
C GLN A 4 3.00 6.45 -3.86
N LYS A 5 1.73 6.43 -3.46
CA LYS A 5 1.30 7.04 -2.19
C LYS A 5 1.90 6.30 -1.01
N ASP A 6 2.44 7.02 -0.02
CA ASP A 6 3.03 6.44 1.20
C ASP A 6 1.96 5.95 2.17
N PHE A 7 1.21 4.92 1.76
CA PHE A 7 0.08 4.42 2.53
C PHE A 7 0.54 3.47 3.63
N ASN A 8 0.35 3.90 4.87
CA ASN A 8 0.56 3.04 6.02
C ASN A 8 -0.56 1.99 6.09
N ARG A 9 -0.23 0.77 5.63
CA ARG A 9 -1.14 -0.38 5.62
C ARG A 9 -1.72 -0.67 7.02
N THR A 10 -0.93 -0.55 8.08
CA THR A 10 -1.40 -0.79 9.46
C THR A 10 -2.46 0.22 9.88
N LEU A 11 -2.27 1.49 9.49
CA LEU A 11 -3.22 2.56 9.79
C LEU A 11 -4.55 2.33 9.07
N GLY A 12 -4.52 2.06 7.75
CA GLY A 12 -5.72 1.79 6.97
C GLY A 12 -6.51 0.58 7.48
N VAL A 13 -5.82 -0.52 7.80
CA VAL A 13 -6.46 -1.70 8.42
C VAL A 13 -7.06 -1.35 9.78
N GLY A 14 -6.35 -0.56 10.60
CA GLY A 14 -6.85 -0.11 11.90
C GLY A 14 -8.15 0.70 11.80
N ILE A 15 -8.23 1.66 10.87
CA ILE A 15 -9.44 2.46 10.61
C ILE A 15 -10.58 1.56 10.16
N PHE A 16 -10.33 0.66 9.21
CA PHE A 16 -11.34 -0.27 8.71
C PHE A 16 -11.88 -1.18 9.83
N THR A 17 -11.00 -1.79 10.62
CA THR A 17 -11.38 -2.66 11.73
C THR A 17 -12.17 -1.90 12.80
N ALA A 18 -11.77 -0.68 13.14
CA ALA A 18 -12.51 0.15 14.09
C ALA A 18 -13.93 0.47 13.59
N GLY A 19 -14.06 0.89 12.32
CA GLY A 19 -15.35 1.16 11.70
C GLY A 19 -16.26 -0.07 11.66
N ALA A 20 -15.69 -1.25 11.35
CA ALA A 20 -16.42 -2.51 11.33
C ALA A 20 -16.93 -2.92 12.73
N ILE A 21 -16.10 -2.77 13.77
CA ILE A 21 -16.51 -3.06 15.15
C ILE A 21 -17.64 -2.11 15.58
N LEU A 22 -17.51 -0.81 15.34
CA LEU A 22 -18.58 0.15 15.66
C LEU A 22 -19.89 -0.17 14.93
N PHE A 23 -19.81 -0.53 13.64
CA PHE A 23 -20.98 -0.96 12.88
C PHE A 23 -21.66 -2.18 13.52
N LEU A 24 -20.89 -3.20 13.88
CA LEU A 24 -21.42 -4.41 14.53
C LEU A 24 -22.07 -4.10 15.89
N VAL A 25 -21.49 -3.19 16.66
CA VAL A 25 -22.09 -2.73 17.93
C VAL A 25 -23.43 -2.04 17.67
N CYS A 26 -23.53 -1.14 16.68
CA CYS A 26 -24.80 -0.51 16.32
C CYS A 26 -25.84 -1.53 15.81
N ALA A 27 -25.41 -2.50 15.01
CA ALA A 27 -26.27 -3.58 14.51
C ALA A 27 -26.81 -4.44 15.66
N TRP A 28 -26.00 -4.70 16.70
CA TRP A 28 -26.43 -5.41 17.91
C TRP A 28 -27.60 -4.71 18.64
N PHE A 29 -27.63 -3.37 18.63
CA PHE A 29 -28.73 -2.58 19.17
C PHE A 29 -29.90 -2.36 18.19
N ASN A 30 -29.92 -3.08 17.06
CA ASN A 30 -30.92 -2.94 15.99
C ASN A 30 -30.94 -1.53 15.33
N ARG A 31 -29.84 -0.78 15.44
CA ARG A 31 -29.67 0.59 14.93
C ARG A 31 -28.89 0.60 13.60
N LEU A 32 -29.45 -0.06 12.60
CA LEU A 32 -28.77 -0.29 11.31
C LEU A 32 -28.52 0.99 10.51
N VAL A 33 -29.43 1.96 10.60
CA VAL A 33 -29.29 3.25 9.89
C VAL A 33 -28.13 4.04 10.47
N GLU A 34 -28.08 4.17 11.80
CA GLU A 34 -26.99 4.87 12.47
C GLU A 34 -25.65 4.14 12.33
N GLY A 35 -25.66 2.81 12.40
CA GLY A 35 -24.47 2.01 12.13
C GLY A 35 -23.91 2.26 10.73
N THR A 36 -24.79 2.30 9.72
CA THR A 36 -24.40 2.58 8.33
C THR A 36 -23.83 3.98 8.18
N LEU A 37 -24.40 4.99 8.84
CA LEU A 37 -23.87 6.36 8.86
C LEU A 37 -22.48 6.44 9.49
N VAL A 38 -22.27 5.73 10.61
CA VAL A 38 -20.96 5.64 11.26
C VAL A 38 -19.96 5.00 10.31
N TRP A 39 -20.30 3.86 9.69
CA TRP A 39 -19.40 3.19 8.75
C TRP A 39 -19.07 4.07 7.53
N ALA A 40 -20.06 4.78 6.98
CA ALA A 40 -19.85 5.74 5.90
C ALA A 40 -18.88 6.87 6.32
N ALA A 41 -18.97 7.37 7.56
CA ALA A 41 -18.03 8.36 8.07
C ALA A 41 -16.58 7.85 8.10
N PHE A 42 -16.37 6.59 8.49
CA PHE A 42 -15.03 5.96 8.45
C PHE A 42 -14.50 5.83 7.01
N VAL A 43 -15.33 5.46 6.05
CA VAL A 43 -14.96 5.38 4.63
C VAL A 43 -14.54 6.76 4.09
N VAL A 44 -15.31 7.81 4.42
CA VAL A 44 -14.98 9.18 4.04
C VAL A 44 -13.66 9.63 4.69
N ALA A 45 -13.45 9.32 5.97
CA ALA A 45 -12.22 9.66 6.68
C ALA A 45 -10.99 8.98 6.05
N ASP A 46 -11.08 7.70 5.69
CA ASP A 46 -10.00 6.97 5.01
C ASP A 46 -9.71 7.54 3.61
N GLY A 47 -10.75 7.88 2.85
CA GLY A 47 -10.61 8.54 1.55
C GLY A 47 -9.95 9.92 1.64
N LEU A 48 -10.28 10.70 2.68
CA LEU A 48 -9.63 11.98 2.95
C LEU A 48 -8.15 11.77 3.33
N LEU A 49 -7.86 10.81 4.20
CA LEU A 49 -6.48 10.46 4.57
C LEU A 49 -5.66 10.09 3.32
N TYR A 50 -6.22 9.29 2.41
CA TYR A 50 -5.58 8.93 1.14
C TYR A 50 -5.26 10.16 0.28
N LYS A 51 -6.16 11.15 0.23
CA LYS A 51 -5.95 12.40 -0.53
C LYS A 51 -4.82 13.25 0.03
N PHE A 52 -4.66 13.29 1.36
CA PHE A 52 -3.61 14.07 2.03
C PHE A 52 -2.26 13.36 2.11
N LEU A 53 -2.21 12.10 1.69
CA LEU A 53 -1.03 11.28 1.83
C LEU A 53 0.07 11.73 0.85
N PRO A 54 1.31 11.91 1.34
CA PRO A 54 2.42 12.30 0.47
C PRO A 54 2.80 11.16 -0.48
N ASP A 55 3.39 11.54 -1.60
CA ASP A 55 3.96 10.60 -2.54
C ASP A 55 5.38 10.18 -2.08
N VAL A 56 5.70 8.91 -2.30
CA VAL A 56 7.01 8.31 -2.04
C VAL A 56 7.56 7.74 -3.35
N THR A 57 8.86 7.94 -3.58
CA THR A 57 9.54 7.32 -4.73
C THR A 57 10.24 6.04 -4.27
N ILE A 58 10.03 4.94 -5.00
CA ILE A 58 10.58 3.62 -4.67
C ILE A 58 11.48 3.13 -5.81
N CYS A 59 12.63 2.56 -5.46
CA CYS A 59 13.52 1.92 -6.43
C CYS A 59 13.07 0.48 -6.73
N TYR A 60 13.01 0.11 -8.03
CA TYR A 60 12.65 -1.26 -8.45
C TYR A 60 13.66 -2.32 -8.01
N LYS A 61 14.95 -1.98 -7.92
CA LYS A 61 16.02 -2.95 -7.64
C LYS A 61 16.22 -3.19 -6.14
N CYS A 62 16.37 -2.12 -5.36
CA CYS A 62 16.73 -2.20 -3.95
C CYS A 62 15.54 -1.94 -3.00
N HIS A 63 14.36 -1.60 -3.51
CA HIS A 63 13.18 -1.24 -2.73
C HIS A 63 13.39 -0.09 -1.72
N ALA A 64 14.45 0.70 -1.89
CA ALA A 64 14.68 1.90 -1.08
C ALA A 64 13.53 2.91 -1.30
N GLN A 65 12.98 3.42 -0.19
CA GLN A 65 11.89 4.39 -0.17
C GLN A 65 12.44 5.79 0.10
N TYR A 66 12.24 6.71 -0.84
CA TYR A 66 12.67 8.10 -0.72
C TYR A 66 11.47 8.98 -0.35
N ARG A 67 11.41 9.38 0.92
CA ARG A 67 10.37 10.25 1.50
C ARG A 67 10.87 11.69 1.59
N GLY A 68 10.01 12.67 1.36
CA GLY A 68 10.35 14.09 1.51
C GLY A 68 11.28 14.66 0.43
N VAL A 69 11.59 13.89 -0.60
CA VAL A 69 12.34 14.34 -1.78
C VAL A 69 11.34 14.65 -2.88
N ALA A 70 11.55 15.76 -3.60
CA ALA A 70 10.73 16.08 -4.77
C ALA A 70 10.76 14.91 -5.75
N ALA A 71 9.59 14.35 -6.05
CA ALA A 71 9.48 13.31 -7.06
C ALA A 71 9.98 13.91 -8.39
N ASN A 72 10.96 13.24 -9.01
CA ASN A 72 11.38 13.63 -10.35
C ASN A 72 10.14 13.53 -11.28
N PRO A 73 9.77 14.59 -12.03
CA PRO A 73 8.62 14.55 -12.94
C PRO A 73 8.73 13.47 -14.03
N GLU A 74 9.93 12.95 -14.30
CA GLU A 74 10.13 11.80 -15.19
C GLU A 74 9.76 10.45 -14.55
N ASN A 75 9.62 10.39 -13.22
CA ASN A 75 9.25 9.17 -12.52
C ASN A 75 7.78 8.87 -12.79
N ARG A 76 7.54 7.73 -13.44
CA ARG A 76 6.21 7.25 -13.79
C ARG A 76 5.58 6.46 -12.66
N ALA A 77 4.30 6.16 -12.81
CA ALA A 77 3.62 5.18 -11.97
C ALA A 77 4.30 3.79 -12.08
N PHE A 78 3.94 2.89 -11.16
CA PHE A 78 4.45 1.53 -11.17
C PHE A 78 4.16 0.81 -12.49
N GLU A 79 5.18 0.21 -13.09
CA GLU A 79 5.08 -0.60 -14.30
C GLU A 79 5.57 -2.02 -14.04
N LEU A 80 4.70 -2.98 -14.34
CA LEU A 80 4.94 -4.39 -14.04
C LEU A 80 6.15 -4.95 -14.82
N GLY A 81 6.29 -4.61 -16.10
CA GLY A 81 7.42 -5.12 -16.91
C GLY A 81 8.79 -4.62 -16.42
N LEU A 82 8.87 -3.43 -15.84
CA LEU A 82 10.08 -2.96 -15.17
C LEU A 82 10.31 -3.69 -13.85
N ALA A 83 9.26 -3.95 -13.08
CA ALA A 83 9.35 -4.71 -11.85
C ALA A 83 9.86 -6.14 -12.09
N GLU A 84 9.34 -6.83 -13.10
CA GLU A 84 9.79 -8.18 -13.50
C GLU A 84 11.25 -8.18 -13.97
N ARG A 85 11.68 -7.18 -14.75
CA ARG A 85 13.07 -7.08 -15.20
C ARG A 85 14.08 -6.92 -14.05
N PHE A 86 13.67 -6.24 -12.98
CA PHE A 86 14.51 -6.06 -11.79
C PHE A 86 14.23 -7.10 -10.69
N ASP A 87 13.39 -8.09 -10.97
CA ASP A 87 13.13 -9.20 -10.06
C ASP A 87 14.38 -10.07 -9.96
N PRO A 88 14.97 -10.26 -8.76
CA PRO A 88 16.11 -11.14 -8.56
C PRO A 88 15.82 -12.61 -8.95
N LEU A 89 14.56 -13.01 -9.08
CA LEU A 89 14.15 -14.35 -9.48
C LEU A 89 13.95 -14.52 -11.00
N ASP A 90 14.08 -13.45 -11.79
CA ASP A 90 13.90 -13.55 -13.24
C ASP A 90 15.06 -14.32 -13.90
N LYS A 91 14.77 -15.57 -14.29
CA LYS A 91 15.70 -16.46 -15.01
C LYS A 91 16.03 -15.96 -16.41
N ARG A 92 15.21 -15.08 -17.00
CA ARG A 92 15.42 -14.52 -18.36
C ARG A 92 16.35 -13.31 -18.33
N ALA A 93 16.41 -12.59 -17.21
CA ALA A 93 17.29 -11.43 -17.03
C ALA A 93 18.78 -11.80 -16.96
N GLY A 94 19.12 -13.09 -16.86
CA GLY A 94 20.50 -13.54 -16.66
C GLY A 94 21.09 -13.07 -15.32
N ALA A 95 20.25 -12.61 -14.39
CA ALA A 95 20.67 -12.23 -13.06
C ALA A 95 20.97 -13.49 -12.24
N ASP A 96 22.07 -13.47 -11.50
CA ASP A 96 22.38 -14.53 -10.54
C ASP A 96 21.22 -14.65 -9.56
N ASN A 97 20.52 -15.79 -9.59
CA ASN A 97 19.39 -16.05 -8.72
C ASN A 97 19.89 -16.19 -7.28
N PRO A 98 19.67 -15.21 -6.39
CA PRO A 98 20.12 -15.34 -5.01
C PRO A 98 19.41 -16.50 -4.32
N ALA A 99 18.19 -16.89 -4.74
CA ALA A 99 17.50 -18.07 -4.20
C ALA A 99 18.25 -19.40 -4.44
N ALA A 100 19.23 -19.44 -5.34
CA ALA A 100 20.06 -20.62 -5.58
C ALA A 100 21.05 -20.88 -4.42
N ASP A 101 21.47 -19.84 -3.68
CA ASP A 101 22.42 -19.97 -2.57
C ASP A 101 21.77 -20.53 -1.27
N TRP A 102 20.44 -20.40 -1.13
CA TRP A 102 19.68 -20.85 0.04
C TRP A 102 19.48 -22.37 0.08
N LYS A 103 19.66 -23.06 -1.05
CA LYS A 103 19.53 -24.53 -1.13
C LYS A 103 20.68 -25.29 -0.46
N GLY A 104 21.74 -24.59 -0.04
CA GLY A 104 22.94 -25.20 0.56
C GLY A 104 23.08 -25.02 2.07
N ARG A 105 22.05 -24.57 2.79
CA ARG A 105 22.09 -24.31 4.24
C ARG A 105 21.07 -25.14 5.01
#